data_AF-A0A831X7V3-F1
#
_entry.id   AF-A0A831X7V3-F1
#
_cell.length_a   1.000
_cell.length_b   1.000
_cell.length_c   1.000
_cell.angle_alpha   90.00
_cell.angle_beta   90.00
_cell.angle_gamma   90.00
#
_symmetry.space_group_name_H-M   'P 1'
#
loop_
_entity.id
_entity.type
_entity.pdbx_description
1 polymer ?
#
loop_
_entity_poly.entity_id
_entity_poly.type
_entity_poly.pdbx_seq_one_letter_code
_entity_poly.pdbx_strand_id
1 'polypeptide(L)'
;MPSSLESFQDLIRMLGEHPEWRAELRRHVLTEELLQLPELVRQLADAQLRTEHRLESLTARVDELVDTQRRTEQRLEQLAARVDELAEAQVRTEQRVAQLSARVDELAQAQVRTEQRLEQLTARVDDLTVRMEQLTARVDDLTQRMIRVEEQIAQLTARVDDLTVRLEQLTARVDDLTVRMEQLTARVDDLTQRMIRVEEQIAQLTARVDDLTQRMIRVEEQIAQLTARVDDLTVRLEQLTARVDDLTVRVEQLTARVDDLTVRMEQLTQRVDELATAQVRTEQRLEQLIARVDTMERDLSNLRSEFRGYRLEWRYLQRPSAYFGPLLRRLRLVWPSEAVDQYDDRLPRWAAEELLRADLLVTGVPRYQPETGEVWLVVEISARVDRGDVERAVRRAEALRAAGLRALPAVAGERTTQGAKSAVQEQTVVLFKNGTVEGWEEALQRWAS
;
A
#
# COMPACT_ATOMS: atom_id res chain seq x y z
N MET A 1 216.63 -54.57 -191.51
CA MET A 1 217.55 -54.07 -190.46
C MET A 1 217.18 -52.62 -190.18
N PRO A 2 216.57 -52.35 -189.03
CA PRO A 2 215.15 -52.62 -188.93
C PRO A 2 214.34 -51.42 -188.43
N SER A 3 213.65 -50.82 -189.41
CA SER A 3 212.33 -50.17 -189.36
C SER A 3 212.03 -49.18 -188.23
N SER A 4 212.17 -47.93 -188.64
CA SER A 4 211.57 -46.68 -188.17
C SER A 4 210.04 -46.72 -188.17
N LEU A 5 209.45 -45.94 -187.27
CA LEU A 5 208.06 -45.50 -187.33
C LEU A 5 208.10 -43.97 -187.37
N GLU A 6 207.92 -43.43 -188.58
CA GLU A 6 207.95 -42.00 -188.97
C GLU A 6 206.60 -41.31 -188.71
N SER A 7 205.68 -41.97 -188.00
CA SER A 7 204.34 -41.49 -187.74
C SER A 7 203.69 -42.20 -186.56
N PHE A 8 202.77 -41.50 -185.88
CA PHE A 8 202.04 -41.98 -184.72
C PHE A 8 201.21 -43.25 -185.00
N GLN A 9 200.71 -43.41 -186.23
CA GLN A 9 199.96 -44.60 -186.65
C GLN A 9 200.85 -45.82 -186.83
N ASP A 10 202.06 -45.55 -187.33
CA ASP A 10 203.09 -46.55 -187.50
C ASP A 10 203.46 -47.08 -186.10
N LEU A 11 203.69 -46.19 -185.12
CA LEU A 11 203.85 -46.58 -183.72
C LEU A 11 202.65 -47.35 -183.15
N ILE A 12 201.41 -47.03 -183.53
CA ILE A 12 200.22 -47.76 -183.08
C ILE A 12 200.26 -49.25 -183.52
N ARG A 13 201.06 -49.63 -184.52
CA ARG A 13 201.25 -51.03 -184.96
C ARG A 13 202.21 -51.84 -184.08
N MET A 14 203.36 -51.29 -183.61
CA MET A 14 204.30 -52.01 -182.71
C MET A 14 203.73 -52.25 -181.30
N LEU A 15 202.88 -51.34 -180.79
CA LEU A 15 202.13 -51.56 -179.55
C LEU A 15 200.93 -52.52 -179.72
N GLY A 16 200.63 -52.92 -180.96
CA GLY A 16 199.76 -54.04 -181.30
C GLY A 16 200.47 -55.40 -181.41
N GLU A 17 201.79 -55.44 -181.68
CA GLU A 17 202.61 -56.67 -181.87
C GLU A 17 203.45 -57.07 -180.63
N HIS A 18 203.85 -56.13 -179.75
CA HIS A 18 204.64 -56.39 -178.54
C HIS A 18 203.92 -55.95 -177.24
N PRO A 19 203.36 -56.90 -176.46
CA PRO A 19 202.51 -56.59 -175.31
C PRO A 19 203.26 -55.98 -174.11
N GLU A 20 204.55 -56.26 -173.95
CA GLU A 20 205.38 -55.73 -172.86
C GLU A 20 205.41 -54.18 -172.82
N TRP A 21 205.42 -53.51 -173.97
CA TRP A 21 205.58 -52.05 -174.02
C TRP A 21 204.29 -51.29 -173.72
N ARG A 22 203.15 -51.94 -173.97
CA ARG A 22 201.83 -51.39 -173.61
C ARG A 22 201.62 -51.38 -172.10
N ALA A 23 202.23 -52.33 -171.39
CA ALA A 23 202.20 -52.40 -169.94
C ALA A 23 203.04 -51.28 -169.30
N GLU A 24 204.22 -50.99 -169.84
CA GLU A 24 205.09 -49.91 -169.31
C GLU A 24 204.49 -48.52 -169.53
N LEU A 25 203.93 -48.23 -170.71
CA LEU A 25 203.36 -46.90 -170.98
C LEU A 25 202.09 -46.61 -170.15
N ARG A 26 201.28 -47.64 -169.88
CA ARG A 26 200.07 -47.51 -169.04
C ARG A 26 200.41 -47.19 -167.58
N ARG A 27 201.60 -47.60 -167.11
CA ARG A 27 202.06 -47.41 -165.72
C ARG A 27 202.62 -46.02 -165.45
N HIS A 28 202.97 -45.22 -166.46
CA HIS A 28 203.56 -43.89 -166.26
C HIS A 28 202.62 -42.71 -166.59
N VAL A 29 201.47 -42.93 -167.25
CA VAL A 29 200.56 -41.85 -167.67
C VAL A 29 199.21 -41.85 -166.92
N LEU A 30 198.78 -43.01 -166.40
CA LEU A 30 197.52 -43.12 -165.66
C LEU A 30 197.79 -43.36 -164.17
N THR A 31 197.90 -42.28 -163.41
CA THR A 31 197.99 -42.31 -161.95
C THR A 31 196.65 -42.68 -161.31
N GLU A 32 196.74 -43.32 -160.15
CA GLU A 32 195.64 -43.97 -159.41
C GLU A 32 194.46 -43.03 -159.09
N GLU A 33 194.69 -41.71 -159.02
CA GLU A 33 193.65 -40.70 -158.79
C GLU A 33 192.70 -40.51 -159.98
N LEU A 34 193.18 -40.59 -161.23
CA LEU A 34 192.36 -40.38 -162.42
C LEU A 34 191.44 -41.57 -162.72
N LEU A 35 191.72 -42.73 -162.14
CA LEU A 35 190.88 -43.92 -162.24
C LEU A 35 189.69 -43.91 -161.25
N GLN A 36 189.72 -43.08 -160.21
CA GLN A 36 188.67 -43.04 -159.16
C GLN A 36 187.61 -41.94 -159.37
N LEU A 37 187.82 -41.01 -160.29
CA LEU A 37 186.91 -39.88 -160.54
C LEU A 37 185.45 -40.27 -160.85
N PRO A 38 185.16 -41.33 -161.64
CA PRO A 38 183.78 -41.73 -161.94
C PRO A 38 183.00 -42.14 -160.67
N GLU A 39 183.68 -42.70 -159.67
CA GLU A 39 183.07 -43.16 -158.43
C GLU A 39 182.68 -41.98 -157.52
N LEU A 40 183.53 -40.96 -157.44
CA LEU A 40 183.27 -39.74 -156.66
C LEU A 40 182.06 -38.94 -157.19
N VAL A 41 181.91 -38.84 -158.51
CA VAL A 41 180.76 -38.15 -159.13
C VAL A 41 179.46 -38.89 -158.83
N ARG A 42 179.48 -40.23 -158.83
CA ARG A 42 178.32 -41.05 -158.49
C ARG A 42 177.93 -40.91 -157.02
N GLN A 43 178.90 -40.88 -156.11
CA GLN A 43 178.66 -40.64 -154.69
C GLN A 43 178.06 -39.25 -154.41
N LEU A 44 178.46 -38.22 -155.16
CA LEU A 44 177.90 -36.87 -155.03
C LEU A 44 176.46 -36.81 -155.54
N ALA A 45 176.15 -37.46 -156.67
CA ALA A 45 174.78 -37.56 -157.18
C ALA A 45 173.86 -38.30 -156.18
N ASP A 46 174.33 -39.38 -155.57
CA ASP A 46 173.60 -40.12 -154.53
C ASP A 46 173.45 -39.32 -153.23
N ALA A 47 174.37 -38.40 -152.91
CA ALA A 47 174.23 -37.48 -151.79
C ALA A 47 173.20 -36.38 -152.08
N GLN A 48 173.17 -35.87 -153.32
CA GLN A 48 172.26 -34.81 -153.75
C GLN A 48 170.80 -35.28 -153.78
N LEU A 49 170.55 -36.51 -154.27
CA LEU A 49 169.21 -37.12 -154.23
C LEU A 49 168.71 -37.34 -152.79
N ARG A 50 169.61 -37.70 -151.86
CA ARG A 50 169.29 -37.84 -150.42
C ARG A 50 168.92 -36.52 -149.77
N THR A 51 169.55 -35.41 -150.17
CA THR A 51 169.19 -34.08 -149.65
C THR A 51 167.84 -33.60 -150.17
N GLU A 52 167.50 -33.84 -151.44
CA GLU A 52 166.16 -33.52 -151.98
C GLU A 52 165.06 -34.29 -151.25
N HIS A 53 165.26 -35.60 -151.06
CA HIS A 53 164.29 -36.42 -150.31
C HIS A 53 164.12 -35.97 -148.85
N ARG A 54 165.21 -35.50 -148.21
CA ARG A 54 165.15 -34.90 -146.87
C ARG A 54 164.38 -33.59 -146.84
N LEU A 55 164.54 -32.73 -147.85
CA LEU A 55 163.81 -31.47 -147.96
C LEU A 55 162.32 -31.74 -148.16
N GLU A 56 161.93 -32.67 -149.03
CA GLU A 56 160.51 -33.07 -149.18
C GLU A 56 159.91 -33.60 -147.87
N SER A 57 160.64 -34.45 -147.13
CA SER A 57 160.18 -34.95 -145.82
C SER A 57 160.05 -33.84 -144.77
N LEU A 58 160.88 -32.80 -144.84
CA LEU A 58 160.84 -31.68 -143.91
C LEU A 58 159.66 -30.75 -144.23
N THR A 59 159.41 -30.50 -145.53
CA THR A 59 158.23 -29.76 -145.99
C THR A 59 156.94 -30.47 -145.55
N ALA A 60 156.85 -31.79 -145.72
CA ALA A 60 155.70 -32.56 -145.25
C ALA A 60 155.47 -32.48 -143.72
N ARG A 61 156.55 -32.47 -142.93
CA ARG A 61 156.48 -32.26 -141.47
C ARG A 61 156.06 -30.85 -141.08
N VAL A 62 156.49 -29.84 -141.83
CA VAL A 62 156.06 -28.46 -141.62
C VAL A 62 154.57 -28.31 -141.96
N ASP A 63 154.10 -28.92 -143.05
CA ASP A 63 152.67 -28.93 -143.39
C ASP A 63 151.82 -29.64 -142.32
N GLU A 64 152.30 -30.78 -141.78
CA GLU A 64 151.65 -31.46 -140.65
C GLU A 64 151.65 -30.59 -139.38
N LEU A 65 152.73 -29.85 -139.11
CA LEU A 65 152.80 -28.90 -138.00
C LEU A 65 151.83 -27.73 -138.19
N VAL A 66 151.69 -27.20 -139.40
CA VAL A 66 150.72 -26.14 -139.71
C VAL A 66 149.29 -26.66 -139.51
N ASP A 67 148.99 -27.88 -139.96
CA ASP A 67 147.67 -28.48 -139.77
C ASP A 67 147.35 -28.77 -138.30
N THR A 68 148.33 -29.27 -137.54
CA THR A 68 148.17 -29.49 -136.10
C THR A 68 148.04 -28.16 -135.34
N GLN A 69 148.79 -27.13 -135.72
CA GLN A 69 148.64 -25.79 -135.15
C GLN A 69 147.25 -25.23 -135.42
N ARG A 70 146.75 -25.35 -136.66
CA ARG A 70 145.39 -24.93 -137.02
C ARG A 70 144.32 -25.67 -136.22
N ARG A 71 144.50 -26.98 -135.97
CA ARG A 71 143.61 -27.77 -135.08
C ARG A 71 143.69 -27.32 -133.63
N THR A 72 144.86 -26.91 -133.13
CA THR A 72 145.00 -26.37 -131.77
C THR A 72 144.36 -25.00 -131.63
N GLU A 73 144.51 -24.12 -132.63
CA GLU A 73 143.84 -22.81 -132.67
C GLU A 73 142.32 -22.98 -132.65
N GLN A 74 141.77 -23.89 -133.47
CA GLN A 74 140.33 -24.21 -133.44
C GLN A 74 139.87 -24.77 -132.08
N ARG A 75 140.68 -25.61 -131.42
CA ARG A 75 140.37 -26.09 -130.06
C ARG A 75 140.42 -24.98 -129.03
N LEU A 76 141.34 -24.03 -129.15
CA LEU A 76 141.44 -22.86 -128.29
C LEU A 76 140.24 -21.92 -128.49
N GLU A 77 139.81 -21.70 -129.74
CA GLU A 77 138.57 -20.97 -130.02
C GLU A 77 137.34 -21.67 -129.43
N GLN A 78 137.24 -23.00 -129.54
CA GLN A 78 136.16 -23.77 -128.91
C GLN A 78 136.21 -23.73 -127.37
N LEU A 79 137.42 -23.74 -126.79
CA LEU A 79 137.61 -23.61 -125.35
C LEU A 79 137.24 -22.20 -124.87
N ALA A 80 137.65 -21.16 -125.61
CA ALA A 80 137.26 -19.78 -125.33
C ALA A 80 135.73 -19.64 -125.37
N ALA A 81 135.08 -20.16 -126.40
CA ALA A 81 133.62 -20.17 -126.49
C ALA A 81 132.96 -20.92 -125.32
N ARG A 82 133.50 -22.06 -124.89
CA ARG A 82 132.99 -22.78 -123.70
C ARG A 82 133.22 -22.03 -122.39
N VAL A 83 134.34 -21.33 -122.26
CA VAL A 83 134.62 -20.48 -121.10
C VAL A 83 133.66 -19.29 -121.06
N ASP A 84 133.37 -18.69 -122.21
CA ASP A 84 132.38 -17.62 -122.32
C ASP A 84 130.97 -18.13 -121.98
N GLU A 85 130.57 -19.29 -122.51
CA GLU A 85 129.30 -19.95 -122.16
C GLU A 85 129.21 -20.29 -120.66
N LEU A 86 130.30 -20.74 -120.06
CA LEU A 86 130.39 -21.03 -118.63
C LEU A 86 130.34 -19.76 -117.79
N ALA A 87 130.99 -18.67 -118.23
CA ALA A 87 130.92 -17.37 -117.59
C ALA A 87 129.48 -16.83 -117.64
N GLU A 88 128.80 -16.92 -118.78
CA GLU A 88 127.39 -16.57 -118.91
C GLU A 88 126.47 -17.46 -118.07
N ALA A 89 126.75 -18.77 -117.99
CA ALA A 89 126.04 -19.68 -117.11
C ALA A 89 126.27 -19.33 -115.63
N GLN A 90 127.49 -18.98 -115.25
CA GLN A 90 127.85 -18.56 -113.90
C GLN A 90 127.12 -17.28 -113.52
N VAL A 91 127.12 -16.25 -114.38
CA VAL A 91 126.34 -15.02 -114.19
C VAL A 91 124.85 -15.34 -114.03
N ARG A 92 124.28 -16.24 -114.85
CA ARG A 92 122.88 -16.67 -114.69
C ARG A 92 122.62 -17.38 -113.36
N THR A 93 123.57 -18.19 -112.88
CA THR A 93 123.44 -18.85 -111.57
C THR A 93 123.57 -17.86 -110.42
N GLU A 94 124.49 -16.91 -110.49
CA GLU A 94 124.64 -15.84 -109.50
C GLU A 94 123.38 -14.98 -109.44
N GLN A 95 122.79 -14.64 -110.59
CA GLN A 95 121.49 -13.96 -110.65
C GLN A 95 120.36 -14.79 -110.03
N ARG A 96 120.30 -16.11 -110.28
CA ARG A 96 119.31 -17.00 -109.66
C ARG A 96 119.52 -17.13 -108.15
N VAL A 97 120.76 -17.21 -107.69
CA VAL A 97 121.10 -17.24 -106.25
C VAL A 97 120.70 -15.92 -105.60
N ALA A 98 120.96 -14.78 -106.24
CA ALA A 98 120.50 -13.48 -105.75
C ALA A 98 118.97 -13.39 -105.69
N GLN A 99 118.26 -13.88 -106.70
CA GLN A 99 116.79 -13.94 -106.71
C GLN A 99 116.24 -14.88 -105.63
N LEU A 100 116.86 -16.03 -105.42
CA LEU A 100 116.49 -16.97 -104.36
C LEU A 100 116.74 -16.37 -102.98
N SER A 101 117.88 -15.70 -102.78
CA SER A 101 118.18 -14.98 -101.54
C SER A 101 117.10 -13.93 -101.26
N ALA A 102 116.75 -13.11 -102.26
CA ALA A 102 115.68 -12.12 -102.11
C ALA A 102 114.33 -12.75 -101.77
N ARG A 103 113.97 -13.89 -102.38
CA ARG A 103 112.74 -14.64 -102.03
C ARG A 103 112.79 -15.23 -100.63
N VAL A 104 113.93 -15.73 -100.19
CA VAL A 104 114.12 -16.23 -98.82
C VAL A 104 113.96 -15.08 -97.82
N ASP A 105 114.50 -13.90 -98.12
CA ASP A 105 114.34 -12.71 -97.28
C ASP A 105 112.86 -12.25 -97.24
N GLU A 106 112.17 -12.26 -98.38
CA GLU A 106 110.73 -11.98 -98.45
C GLU A 106 109.90 -12.99 -97.64
N LEU A 107 110.21 -14.28 -97.74
CA LEU A 107 109.55 -15.34 -96.98
C LEU A 107 109.84 -15.23 -95.49
N ALA A 108 111.07 -14.91 -95.09
CA ALA A 108 111.43 -14.66 -93.70
C ALA A 108 110.65 -13.47 -93.14
N GLN A 109 110.53 -12.38 -93.90
CA GLN A 109 109.70 -11.23 -93.51
C GLN A 109 108.21 -11.58 -93.44
N ALA A 110 107.70 -12.39 -94.37
CA ALA A 110 106.32 -12.87 -94.33
C ALA A 110 106.08 -13.77 -93.11
N GLN A 111 107.02 -14.64 -92.77
CA GLN A 111 106.98 -15.49 -91.60
C GLN A 111 106.93 -14.66 -90.32
N VAL A 112 107.79 -13.66 -90.18
CA VAL A 112 107.76 -12.72 -89.04
C VAL A 112 106.39 -12.02 -88.94
N ARG A 113 105.82 -11.56 -90.06
CA ARG A 113 104.47 -10.94 -90.05
C ARG A 113 103.38 -11.94 -89.64
N THR A 114 103.48 -13.21 -90.05
CA THR A 114 102.52 -14.23 -89.64
C THR A 114 102.66 -14.60 -88.17
N GLU A 115 103.88 -14.69 -87.64
CA GLU A 115 104.15 -14.92 -86.22
C GLU A 115 103.56 -13.78 -85.38
N GLN A 116 103.79 -12.52 -85.77
CA GLN A 116 103.18 -11.36 -85.11
C GLN A 116 101.64 -11.38 -85.15
N ARG A 117 101.03 -11.82 -86.26
CA ARG A 117 99.56 -11.97 -86.35
C ARG A 117 99.04 -13.11 -85.47
N LEU A 118 99.77 -14.22 -85.39
CA LEU A 118 99.44 -15.32 -84.51
C LEU A 118 99.53 -14.88 -83.05
N GLU A 119 100.57 -14.15 -82.64
CA GLU A 119 100.68 -13.56 -81.30
C GLU A 119 99.49 -12.64 -80.99
N GLN A 120 99.12 -11.75 -81.92
CA GLN A 120 97.95 -10.88 -81.75
C GLN A 120 96.63 -11.67 -81.64
N LEU A 121 96.48 -12.75 -82.42
CA LEU A 121 95.30 -13.59 -82.37
C LEU A 121 95.23 -14.36 -81.04
N THR A 122 96.34 -14.92 -80.58
CA THR A 122 96.45 -15.56 -79.26
C THR A 122 96.07 -14.58 -78.16
N ALA A 123 96.63 -13.36 -78.17
CA ALA A 123 96.28 -12.33 -77.19
C ALA A 123 94.78 -11.95 -77.22
N ARG A 124 94.14 -11.94 -78.40
CA ARG A 124 92.70 -11.71 -78.51
C ARG A 124 91.87 -12.88 -77.99
N VAL A 125 92.31 -14.12 -78.24
CA VAL A 125 91.66 -15.31 -77.70
C VAL A 125 91.76 -15.32 -76.18
N ASP A 126 92.91 -14.94 -75.62
CA ASP A 126 93.09 -14.80 -74.17
C ASP A 126 92.16 -13.73 -73.59
N ASP A 127 92.09 -12.53 -74.20
CA ASP A 127 91.15 -11.47 -73.77
C ASP A 127 89.69 -11.92 -73.86
N LEU A 128 89.31 -12.62 -74.94
CA LEU A 128 87.97 -13.17 -75.09
C LEU A 128 87.66 -14.24 -74.05
N THR A 129 88.64 -15.07 -73.70
CA THR A 129 88.50 -16.10 -72.66
C THR A 129 88.24 -15.44 -71.31
N VAL A 130 89.04 -14.42 -70.95
CA VAL A 130 88.84 -13.64 -69.72
C VAL A 130 87.46 -12.96 -69.70
N ARG A 131 87.01 -12.39 -70.82
CA ARG A 131 85.66 -11.78 -70.91
C ARG A 131 84.55 -12.81 -70.78
N MET A 132 84.72 -14.01 -71.34
CA MET A 132 83.76 -15.11 -71.18
C MET A 132 83.68 -15.55 -69.72
N GLU A 133 84.81 -15.69 -69.03
CA GLU A 133 84.84 -16.00 -67.60
C GLU A 133 84.12 -14.92 -66.77
N GLN A 134 84.37 -13.64 -67.06
CA GLN A 134 83.67 -12.52 -66.41
C GLN A 134 82.16 -12.53 -66.68
N LEU A 135 81.74 -12.86 -67.91
CA LEU A 135 80.33 -12.93 -68.26
C LEU A 135 79.64 -14.11 -67.54
N THR A 136 80.28 -15.27 -67.48
CA THR A 136 79.80 -16.43 -66.72
C THR A 136 79.63 -16.06 -65.24
N ALA A 137 80.64 -15.41 -64.64
CA ALA A 137 80.54 -14.96 -63.25
C ALA A 137 79.39 -13.96 -63.02
N ARG A 138 79.11 -13.07 -63.98
CA ARG A 138 77.96 -12.14 -63.91
C ARG A 138 76.62 -12.87 -64.05
N VAL A 139 76.53 -13.88 -64.91
CA VAL A 139 75.33 -14.72 -65.05
C VAL A 139 75.08 -15.48 -63.75
N ASP A 140 76.12 -16.00 -63.11
CA ASP A 140 76.00 -16.66 -61.80
C ASP A 140 75.52 -15.69 -60.72
N ASP A 141 76.08 -14.47 -60.63
CA ASP A 141 75.60 -13.44 -59.69
C ASP A 141 74.14 -13.06 -59.93
N LEU A 142 73.76 -12.85 -61.20
CA LEU A 142 72.36 -12.55 -61.55
C LEU A 142 71.43 -13.70 -61.20
N THR A 143 71.85 -14.94 -61.41
CA THR A 143 71.08 -16.13 -61.04
C THR A 143 70.88 -16.20 -59.52
N GLN A 144 71.93 -15.95 -58.74
CA GLN A 144 71.82 -15.90 -57.28
C GLN A 144 70.92 -14.75 -56.80
N ARG A 145 70.98 -13.58 -57.45
CA ARG A 145 70.09 -12.46 -57.16
C ARG A 145 68.63 -12.79 -57.50
N MET A 146 68.39 -13.50 -58.60
CA MET A 146 67.05 -13.94 -58.99
C MET A 146 66.47 -14.90 -57.95
N ILE A 147 67.25 -15.89 -57.48
CA ILE A 147 66.86 -16.80 -56.41
C ILE A 147 66.48 -16.02 -55.13
N ARG A 148 67.29 -15.04 -54.72
CA ARG A 148 66.98 -14.20 -53.55
C ARG A 148 65.68 -13.39 -53.73
N VAL A 149 65.42 -12.88 -54.93
CA VAL A 149 64.17 -12.16 -55.22
C VAL A 149 62.98 -13.10 -55.17
N GLU A 150 63.09 -14.32 -55.70
CA GLU A 150 62.03 -15.34 -55.61
C GLU A 150 61.74 -15.70 -54.14
N GLU A 151 62.76 -15.86 -53.31
CA GLU A 151 62.61 -16.09 -51.86
C GLU A 151 61.92 -14.90 -51.17
N GLN A 152 62.29 -13.67 -51.50
CA GLN A 152 61.65 -12.47 -50.96
C GLN A 152 60.19 -12.35 -51.38
N ILE A 153 59.86 -12.67 -52.64
CA ILE A 153 58.49 -12.71 -53.14
C ILE A 153 57.70 -13.77 -52.36
N ALA A 154 58.23 -14.97 -52.18
CA ALA A 154 57.56 -16.02 -51.41
C ALA A 154 57.27 -15.59 -49.96
N GLN A 155 58.24 -14.93 -49.30
CA GLN A 155 58.04 -14.38 -47.95
C GLN A 155 56.97 -13.27 -47.92
N LEU A 156 56.96 -12.38 -48.91
CA LEU A 156 55.95 -11.33 -49.00
C LEU A 156 54.55 -11.91 -49.24
N THR A 157 54.42 -12.91 -50.12
CA THR A 157 53.15 -13.61 -50.35
C THR A 157 52.65 -14.24 -49.05
N ALA A 158 53.50 -14.98 -48.33
CA ALA A 158 53.12 -15.56 -47.04
C ALA A 158 52.69 -14.50 -46.00
N ARG A 159 53.34 -13.33 -45.99
CA ARG A 159 52.92 -12.21 -45.13
C ARG A 159 51.58 -11.61 -45.53
N VAL A 160 51.31 -11.51 -46.83
CA VAL A 160 50.01 -11.04 -47.34
C VAL A 160 48.91 -12.04 -46.95
N ASP A 161 49.17 -13.33 -47.03
CA ASP A 161 48.23 -14.37 -46.61
C ASP A 161 47.93 -14.27 -45.10
N ASP A 162 48.96 -14.15 -44.24
CA ASP A 162 48.78 -13.96 -42.79
C ASP A 162 48.00 -12.66 -42.48
N LEU A 163 48.30 -11.56 -43.17
CA LEU A 163 47.57 -10.31 -43.01
C LEU A 163 46.11 -10.44 -43.45
N THR A 164 45.83 -11.20 -44.50
CA THR A 164 44.46 -11.47 -44.98
C THR A 164 43.67 -12.22 -43.92
N VAL A 165 44.24 -13.28 -43.35
CA VAL A 165 43.61 -14.05 -42.26
C VAL A 165 43.37 -13.17 -41.03
N ARG A 166 44.33 -12.32 -40.64
CA ARG A 166 44.13 -11.37 -39.53
C ARG A 166 43.04 -10.35 -39.80
N LEU A 167 42.91 -9.88 -41.04
CA LEU A 167 41.86 -8.97 -41.43
C LEU A 167 40.48 -9.63 -41.33
N GLU A 168 40.34 -10.88 -41.79
CA GLU A 168 39.11 -11.67 -41.64
C GLU A 168 38.73 -11.84 -40.16
N GLN A 169 39.71 -12.17 -39.30
CA GLN A 169 39.49 -12.27 -37.86
C GLN A 169 39.07 -10.93 -37.23
N LEU A 170 39.67 -9.83 -37.66
CA LEU A 170 39.31 -8.49 -37.17
C LEU A 170 37.88 -8.12 -37.60
N THR A 171 37.51 -8.40 -38.84
CA THR A 171 36.14 -8.20 -39.35
C THR A 171 35.14 -9.01 -38.52
N ALA A 172 35.41 -10.30 -38.28
CA ALA A 172 34.53 -11.12 -37.45
C ALA A 172 34.40 -10.60 -36.00
N ARG A 173 35.48 -10.04 -35.44
CA ARG A 173 35.42 -9.39 -34.11
C ARG A 173 34.60 -8.10 -34.12
N VAL A 174 34.67 -7.32 -35.19
CA VAL A 174 33.85 -6.12 -35.37
C VAL A 174 32.37 -6.50 -35.48
N ASP A 175 32.06 -7.57 -36.20
CA ASP A 175 30.68 -8.08 -36.30
C ASP A 175 30.14 -8.53 -34.94
N ASP A 176 30.92 -9.31 -34.17
CA ASP A 176 30.53 -9.73 -32.81
C ASP A 176 30.35 -8.51 -31.87
N LEU A 177 31.24 -7.52 -31.94
CA LEU A 177 31.10 -6.28 -31.18
C LEU A 177 29.84 -5.50 -31.58
N THR A 178 29.51 -5.46 -32.86
CA THR A 178 28.30 -4.80 -33.37
C THR A 178 27.05 -5.47 -32.79
N VAL A 179 26.97 -6.80 -32.85
CA VAL A 179 25.86 -7.57 -32.24
C VAL A 179 25.77 -7.34 -30.74
N ARG A 180 26.90 -7.31 -30.01
CA ARG A 180 26.89 -7.01 -28.56
C ARG A 180 26.41 -5.59 -28.28
N MET A 181 26.73 -4.62 -29.12
CA MET A 181 26.28 -3.24 -28.98
C MET A 181 24.78 -3.11 -29.20
N GLU A 182 24.22 -3.83 -30.17
CA GLU A 182 22.77 -3.92 -30.38
C GLU A 182 22.07 -4.54 -29.16
N GLN A 183 22.61 -5.64 -28.62
CA GLN A 183 22.08 -6.27 -27.40
C GLN A 183 22.15 -5.33 -26.19
N LEU A 184 23.24 -4.58 -26.03
CA LEU A 184 23.38 -3.60 -24.96
C LEU A 184 22.35 -2.47 -25.11
N THR A 185 22.15 -1.98 -26.33
CA THR A 185 21.13 -0.98 -26.64
C THR A 185 19.74 -1.48 -26.25
N ALA A 186 19.38 -2.70 -26.65
CA ALA A 186 18.10 -3.30 -26.29
C ALA A 186 17.94 -3.47 -24.76
N ARG A 187 19.01 -3.81 -24.03
CA ARG A 187 18.98 -3.88 -22.57
C ARG A 187 18.79 -2.51 -21.91
N VAL A 188 19.39 -1.46 -22.48
CA VAL A 188 19.20 -0.09 -22.01
C VAL A 188 17.75 0.35 -22.22
N ASP A 189 17.14 0.00 -23.36
CA ASP A 189 15.73 0.27 -23.64
C ASP A 189 14.81 -0.44 -22.64
N ASP A 190 15.03 -1.73 -22.36
CA ASP A 190 14.27 -2.47 -21.33
C ASP A 190 14.40 -1.84 -19.94
N LEU A 191 15.62 -1.49 -19.54
CA LEU A 191 15.87 -0.83 -18.25
C LEU A 191 15.16 0.52 -18.18
N THR A 192 15.15 1.29 -19.27
CA THR A 192 14.45 2.57 -19.37
C THR A 192 12.94 2.38 -19.19
N GLN A 193 12.34 1.38 -19.85
CA GLN A 193 10.92 1.06 -19.69
C GLN A 193 10.59 0.58 -18.27
N ARG A 194 11.47 -0.20 -17.63
CA ARG A 194 11.30 -0.60 -16.24
C ARG A 194 11.37 0.58 -15.29
N MET A 195 12.25 1.55 -15.54
CA MET A 195 12.35 2.78 -14.75
C MET A 195 11.05 3.59 -14.84
N ILE A 196 10.49 3.78 -16.04
CA ILE A 196 9.20 4.44 -16.24
C ILE A 196 8.09 3.76 -15.43
N ARG A 197 8.00 2.42 -15.46
CA ARG A 197 7.01 1.68 -14.66
C ARG A 197 7.19 1.88 -13.15
N VAL A 198 8.43 1.94 -12.66
CA VAL A 198 8.72 2.19 -11.25
C VAL A 198 8.30 3.60 -10.86
N GLU A 199 8.54 4.60 -11.71
CA GLU A 199 8.08 5.98 -11.49
C GLU A 199 6.54 6.05 -11.40
N GLU A 200 5.83 5.36 -12.29
CA GLU A 200 4.36 5.25 -12.23
C GLU A 200 3.88 4.58 -10.95
N GLN A 201 4.53 3.49 -10.50
CA GLN A 201 4.20 2.82 -9.25
C GLN A 201 4.44 3.71 -8.02
N ILE A 202 5.54 4.48 -8.01
CA ILE A 202 5.82 5.45 -6.95
C ILE A 202 4.72 6.51 -6.92
N ALA A 203 4.33 7.07 -8.07
CA ALA A 203 3.25 8.06 -8.14
C ALA A 203 1.92 7.52 -7.60
N GLN A 204 1.56 6.27 -7.93
CA GLN A 204 0.37 5.61 -7.39
C GLN A 204 0.46 5.39 -5.87
N LEU A 205 1.62 4.98 -5.36
CA LEU A 205 1.83 4.81 -3.92
C LEU A 205 1.74 6.14 -3.17
N THR A 206 2.32 7.21 -3.71
CA THR A 206 2.21 8.57 -3.16
C THR A 206 0.75 8.99 -3.06
N ALA A 207 -0.03 8.85 -4.15
CA ALA A 207 -1.45 9.18 -4.13
C ALA A 207 -2.24 8.36 -3.09
N ARG A 208 -1.88 7.08 -2.89
CA ARG A 208 -2.51 6.23 -1.87
C ARG A 208 -2.14 6.65 -0.45
N VAL A 209 -0.91 7.10 -0.22
CA VAL A 209 -0.48 7.67 1.06
C VAL A 209 -1.24 8.96 1.36
N ASP A 210 -1.45 9.82 0.36
CA ASP A 210 -2.25 11.04 0.51
C ASP A 210 -3.70 10.72 0.90
N ASP A 211 -4.36 9.77 0.22
CA ASP A 211 -5.72 9.33 0.58
C ASP A 211 -5.78 8.77 2.02
N LEU A 212 -4.82 7.92 2.40
CA LEU A 212 -4.75 7.37 3.75
C LEU A 212 -4.54 8.48 4.80
N THR A 213 -3.72 9.49 4.49
CA THR A 213 -3.50 10.64 5.35
C THR A 213 -4.80 11.43 5.56
N GLN A 214 -5.54 11.69 4.48
CA GLN A 214 -6.85 12.35 4.56
C GLN A 214 -7.88 11.54 5.35
N ARG A 215 -7.88 10.21 5.20
CA ARG A 215 -8.74 9.33 5.99
C ARG A 215 -8.38 9.35 7.47
N MET A 216 -7.10 9.42 7.81
CA MET A 216 -6.63 9.53 9.19
C MET A 216 -7.10 10.84 9.83
N ILE A 217 -6.97 11.97 9.12
CA ILE A 217 -7.50 13.28 9.57
C ILE A 217 -9.00 13.19 9.87
N ARG A 218 -9.80 12.57 8.99
CA ARG A 218 -11.25 12.38 9.22
C ARG A 218 -11.53 11.52 10.45
N VAL A 219 -10.74 10.47 10.69
CA VAL A 219 -10.89 9.62 11.89
C VAL A 219 -10.56 10.41 13.15
N GLU A 220 -9.50 11.24 13.13
CA GLU A 220 -9.17 12.13 14.25
C GLU A 220 -10.31 13.12 14.55
N GLU A 221 -10.91 13.71 13.51
CA GLU A 221 -12.10 14.57 13.66
C GLU A 221 -13.30 13.81 14.26
N GLN A 222 -13.56 12.59 13.81
CA GLN A 222 -14.63 11.74 14.36
C GLN A 222 -14.39 11.37 15.82
N ILE A 223 -13.14 11.06 16.19
CA ILE A 223 -12.76 10.79 17.58
C ILE A 223 -13.00 12.04 18.43
N ALA A 224 -12.56 13.22 17.97
CA ALA A 224 -12.79 14.47 18.70
C ALA A 224 -14.28 14.77 18.92
N GLN A 225 -15.12 14.53 17.90
CA GLN A 225 -16.58 14.66 18.02
C GLN A 225 -17.18 13.66 19.02
N LEU A 226 -16.72 12.41 18.99
CA LEU A 226 -17.17 11.39 19.93
C LEU A 226 -16.75 11.72 21.37
N THR A 227 -15.52 12.20 21.57
CA THR A 227 -15.04 12.68 22.87
C THR A 227 -15.92 13.80 23.40
N ALA A 228 -16.19 14.85 22.61
CA ALA A 228 -17.06 15.95 23.02
C ALA A 228 -18.48 15.48 23.37
N ARG A 229 -19.00 14.47 22.66
CA ARG A 229 -20.31 13.88 22.94
C ARG A 229 -20.31 13.04 24.22
N VAL A 230 -19.21 12.35 24.53
CA VAL A 230 -19.03 11.65 25.82
C VAL A 230 -18.98 12.66 26.96
N ASP A 231 -18.31 13.80 26.78
CA ASP A 231 -18.27 14.87 27.79
C ASP A 231 -19.68 15.43 28.05
N ASP A 232 -20.46 15.74 27.01
CA ASP A 232 -21.85 16.20 27.16
C ASP A 232 -22.74 15.15 27.88
N LEU A 233 -22.59 13.87 27.52
CA LEU A 233 -23.31 12.79 28.19
C LEU A 233 -22.92 12.65 29.67
N THR A 234 -21.64 12.83 29.99
CA THR A 234 -21.14 12.83 31.37
C THR A 234 -21.80 13.94 32.18
N VAL A 235 -21.84 15.17 31.65
CA VAL A 235 -22.50 16.31 32.31
C VAL A 235 -24.01 16.05 32.50
N ARG A 236 -24.70 15.49 31.50
CA ARG A 236 -26.13 15.13 31.63
C ARG A 236 -26.36 14.06 32.68
N LEU A 237 -25.45 13.09 32.80
CA LEU A 237 -25.55 12.05 33.81
C LEU A 237 -25.39 12.65 35.21
N GLU A 238 -24.43 13.55 35.42
CA GLU A 238 -24.27 14.29 36.68
C GLU A 238 -25.55 15.07 37.05
N GLN A 239 -26.15 15.75 36.07
CA GLN A 239 -27.43 16.46 36.28
C GLN A 239 -28.58 15.51 36.63
N LEU A 240 -28.64 14.34 35.99
CA LEU A 240 -29.67 13.34 36.28
C LEU A 240 -29.49 12.78 37.70
N THR A 241 -28.25 12.48 38.10
CA THR A 241 -27.92 12.05 39.47
C THR A 241 -28.37 13.11 40.48
N ALA A 242 -28.03 14.38 40.26
CA ALA A 242 -28.47 15.47 41.15
C ALA A 242 -30.01 15.58 41.23
N ARG A 243 -30.74 15.34 40.13
CA ARG A 243 -32.21 15.31 40.14
C ARG A 243 -32.77 14.10 40.91
N VAL A 244 -32.11 12.95 40.83
CA VAL A 244 -32.49 11.76 41.62
C VAL A 244 -32.26 12.02 43.11
N ASP A 245 -31.17 12.68 43.48
CA ASP A 245 -30.90 13.07 44.87
C ASP A 245 -31.98 14.03 45.39
N ASP A 246 -32.33 15.08 44.63
CA ASP A 246 -33.42 16.00 44.99
C ASP A 246 -34.76 15.27 45.14
N LEU A 247 -35.08 14.37 44.21
CA LEU A 247 -36.31 13.59 44.27
C LEU A 247 -36.34 12.67 45.50
N THR A 248 -35.19 12.10 45.86
CA THR A 248 -35.04 11.24 47.04
C THR A 248 -35.32 12.04 48.32
N VAL A 249 -34.72 13.23 48.47
CA VAL A 249 -35.02 14.14 49.59
C VAL A 249 -36.50 14.51 49.62
N ARG A 250 -37.12 14.74 48.46
CA ARG A 250 -38.54 15.11 48.36
C ARG A 250 -39.46 13.96 48.75
N VAL A 251 -39.10 12.72 48.43
CA VAL A 251 -39.80 11.51 48.88
C VAL A 251 -39.68 11.38 50.40
N GLU A 252 -38.49 11.56 50.99
CA GLU A 252 -38.30 11.54 52.44
C GLU A 252 -39.18 12.59 53.14
N GLN A 253 -39.24 13.81 52.61
CA GLN A 253 -40.12 14.86 53.12
C GLN A 253 -41.61 14.51 53.03
N LEU A 254 -42.04 13.89 51.92
CA LEU A 254 -43.42 13.44 51.76
C LEU A 254 -43.76 12.32 52.75
N THR A 255 -42.85 11.36 52.94
CA THR A 255 -43.00 10.29 53.94
C THR A 255 -43.17 10.88 55.33
N ALA A 256 -42.30 11.82 55.74
CA ALA A 256 -42.42 12.49 57.04
C ALA A 256 -43.75 13.26 57.19
N ARG A 257 -44.26 13.87 56.11
CA ARG A 257 -45.58 14.53 56.12
C ARG A 257 -46.73 13.53 56.26
N VAL A 258 -46.62 12.36 55.63
CA VAL A 258 -47.61 11.29 55.78
C VAL A 258 -47.61 10.76 57.21
N ASP A 259 -46.43 10.60 57.83
CA ASP A 259 -46.32 10.20 59.23
C ASP A 259 -46.98 11.25 60.17
N ASP A 260 -46.70 12.54 59.98
CA ASP A 260 -47.34 13.62 60.75
C ASP A 260 -48.87 13.65 60.56
N LEU A 261 -49.34 13.46 59.32
CA LEU A 261 -50.78 13.35 59.03
C LEU A 261 -51.40 12.13 59.71
N THR A 262 -50.70 11.01 59.76
CA THR A 262 -51.17 9.78 60.42
C THR A 262 -51.32 10.02 61.92
N VAL A 263 -50.33 10.63 62.57
CA VAL A 263 -50.39 11.01 64.00
C VAL A 263 -51.55 11.97 64.26
N ARG A 264 -51.74 12.98 63.41
CA ARG A 264 -52.88 13.91 63.54
C ARG A 264 -54.23 13.22 63.37
N MET A 265 -54.31 12.22 62.50
CA MET A 265 -55.53 11.45 62.28
C MET A 265 -55.85 10.56 63.48
N GLU A 266 -54.84 9.95 64.12
CA GLU A 266 -54.99 9.25 65.40
C GLU A 266 -55.49 10.20 66.50
N GLN A 267 -54.89 11.40 66.62
CA GLN A 267 -55.33 12.41 67.58
C GLN A 267 -56.77 12.89 67.33
N LEU A 268 -57.15 13.12 66.06
CA LEU A 268 -58.51 13.47 65.70
C LEU A 268 -59.48 12.34 66.05
N THR A 269 -59.11 11.09 65.79
CA THR A 269 -59.91 9.92 66.14
C THR A 269 -60.13 9.87 67.65
N GLN A 270 -59.07 10.02 68.44
CA GLN A 270 -59.18 10.10 69.90
C GLN A 270 -60.10 11.25 70.36
N ARG A 271 -59.98 12.45 69.76
CA ARG A 271 -60.86 13.58 70.08
C ARG A 271 -62.32 13.31 69.74
N VAL A 272 -62.58 12.59 68.65
CA VAL A 272 -63.94 12.15 68.29
C VAL A 272 -64.47 11.16 69.32
N ASP A 273 -63.66 10.20 69.79
CA ASP A 273 -64.06 9.27 70.85
C ASP A 273 -64.33 10.00 72.19
N GLU A 274 -63.49 10.97 72.55
CA GLU A 274 -63.70 11.83 73.72
C GLU A 274 -64.99 12.65 73.60
N LEU A 275 -65.28 13.20 72.42
CA LEU A 275 -66.54 13.90 72.17
C LEU A 275 -67.75 12.95 72.23
N ALA A 276 -67.64 11.74 71.68
CA ALA A 276 -68.70 10.74 71.73
C ALA A 276 -69.02 10.34 73.18
N THR A 277 -67.99 10.09 74.00
CA THR A 277 -68.18 9.79 75.43
C THR A 277 -68.76 10.98 76.21
N ALA A 278 -68.32 12.21 75.90
CA ALA A 278 -68.90 13.41 76.48
C ALA A 278 -70.37 13.59 76.09
N GLN A 279 -70.73 13.28 74.83
CA GLN A 279 -72.09 13.32 74.32
C GLN A 279 -72.99 12.33 75.07
N VAL A 280 -72.56 11.08 75.24
CA VAL A 280 -73.29 10.06 76.03
C VAL A 280 -73.53 10.56 77.46
N ARG A 281 -72.53 11.17 78.10
CA ARG A 281 -72.68 11.76 79.45
C ARG A 281 -73.69 12.91 79.46
N THR A 282 -73.71 13.76 78.43
CA THR A 282 -74.71 14.84 78.34
C THR A 282 -76.13 14.30 78.10
N GLU A 283 -76.29 13.25 77.31
CA GLU A 283 -77.56 12.56 77.08
C GLU A 283 -78.10 11.96 78.40
N GLN A 284 -77.25 11.27 79.17
CA GLN A 284 -77.63 10.75 80.49
C GLN A 284 -78.04 11.86 81.47
N ARG A 285 -77.35 13.01 81.46
CA ARG A 285 -77.73 14.17 82.28
C ARG A 285 -79.08 14.75 81.85
N LEU A 286 -79.35 14.79 80.55
CA LEU A 286 -80.64 15.22 80.01
C LEU A 286 -81.78 14.29 80.46
N GLU A 287 -81.59 12.97 80.41
CA GLU A 287 -82.57 12.00 80.92
C GLU A 287 -82.84 12.20 82.42
N GLN A 288 -81.80 12.42 83.23
CA GLN A 288 -81.96 12.74 84.65
C GLN A 288 -82.74 14.04 84.87
N LEU A 289 -82.51 15.06 84.04
CA LEU A 289 -83.22 16.33 84.13
C LEU A 289 -84.71 16.16 83.77
N ILE A 290 -85.01 15.40 82.71
CA ILE A 290 -86.38 15.05 82.30
C ILE A 290 -87.11 14.35 83.43
N ALA A 291 -86.52 13.31 84.03
CA ALA A 291 -87.12 12.58 85.15
C ALA A 291 -87.43 13.50 86.35
N ARG A 292 -86.56 14.49 86.61
CA ARG A 292 -86.77 15.47 87.68
C ARG A 292 -87.88 16.47 87.37
N VAL A 293 -88.00 16.92 86.12
CA VAL A 293 -89.12 17.75 85.65
C VAL A 293 -90.45 17.00 85.78
N ASP A 294 -90.51 15.74 85.32
CA ASP A 294 -91.69 14.86 85.45
C ASP A 294 -92.14 14.68 86.91
N THR A 295 -91.19 14.63 87.84
CA THR A 295 -91.50 14.54 89.26
C THR A 295 -92.11 15.85 89.76
N MET A 296 -91.49 16.98 89.39
CA MET A 296 -91.93 18.31 89.78
C MET A 296 -93.33 18.65 89.23
N GLU A 297 -93.67 18.20 88.01
CA GLU A 297 -95.01 18.34 87.44
C GLU A 297 -96.08 17.58 88.24
N ARG A 298 -95.77 16.36 88.71
CA ARG A 298 -96.68 15.57 89.56
C ARG A 298 -96.95 16.27 90.89
N ASP A 299 -95.89 16.78 91.54
CA ASP A 299 -96.01 17.49 92.81
C ASP A 299 -96.88 18.76 92.70
N LEU A 300 -96.69 19.54 91.63
CA LEU A 300 -97.50 20.73 91.34
C LEU A 300 -98.99 20.40 91.12
N SER A 301 -99.30 19.28 90.48
CA SER A 301 -100.67 18.82 90.25
C SER A 301 -101.40 18.49 91.56
N ASN A 302 -100.71 17.83 92.49
CA ASN A 302 -101.26 17.44 93.79
C ASN A 302 -101.58 18.69 94.64
N LEU A 303 -100.63 19.61 94.77
CA LEU A 303 -100.79 20.83 95.56
C LEU A 303 -101.97 21.70 95.09
N ARG A 304 -102.20 21.78 93.78
CA ARG A 304 -103.30 22.57 93.19
C ARG A 304 -104.69 22.00 93.51
N SER A 305 -104.79 20.70 93.79
CA SER A 305 -106.06 20.05 94.09
C SER A 305 -106.49 20.29 95.53
N GLU A 306 -105.57 20.20 96.48
CA GLU A 306 -105.84 20.49 97.90
C GLU A 306 -106.27 21.95 98.14
N PHE A 307 -105.59 22.90 97.49
CA PHE A 307 -105.89 24.33 97.64
C PHE A 307 -107.31 24.73 97.18
N ARG A 308 -107.91 23.95 96.27
CA ARG A 308 -109.29 24.21 95.79
C ARG A 308 -110.36 23.82 96.80
N GLY A 309 -110.13 22.76 97.58
CA GLY A 309 -111.06 22.30 98.62
C GLY A 309 -111.18 23.33 99.75
N TYR A 310 -110.05 23.71 100.32
CA TYR A 310 -109.96 24.62 101.47
C TYR A 310 -110.65 25.97 101.25
N ARG A 311 -110.55 26.51 100.02
CA ARG A 311 -111.10 27.83 99.68
C ARG A 311 -112.64 27.86 99.71
N LEU A 312 -113.32 26.73 99.48
CA LEU A 312 -114.77 26.72 99.36
C LEU A 312 -115.48 26.71 100.72
N GLU A 313 -115.00 25.90 101.67
CA GLU A 313 -115.48 25.86 103.06
C GLU A 313 -115.36 27.25 103.71
N TRP A 314 -114.22 27.92 103.50
CA TRP A 314 -113.97 29.27 104.04
C TRP A 314 -115.02 30.31 103.59
N ARG A 315 -115.64 30.13 102.42
CA ARG A 315 -116.61 31.09 101.87
C ARG A 315 -117.98 31.03 102.55
N TYR A 316 -118.43 29.85 102.98
CA TYR A 316 -119.71 29.68 103.67
C TYR A 316 -119.65 30.16 105.14
N LEU A 317 -118.48 30.07 105.77
CA LEU A 317 -118.24 30.59 107.13
C LEU A 317 -118.16 32.12 107.19
N GLN A 318 -117.56 32.77 106.19
CA GLN A 318 -117.37 34.23 106.20
C GLN A 318 -118.63 35.03 105.82
N ARG A 319 -119.56 34.44 105.06
CA ARG A 319 -120.78 35.12 104.59
C ARG A 319 -122.05 34.31 104.88
N PRO A 320 -122.30 33.90 106.12
CA PRO A 320 -123.44 33.05 106.45
C PRO A 320 -124.77 33.76 106.18
N SER A 321 -124.84 35.08 106.40
CA SER A 321 -126.02 35.89 106.11
C SER A 321 -126.38 35.93 104.62
N ALA A 322 -125.41 35.77 103.72
CA ALA A 322 -125.67 35.78 102.28
C ALA A 322 -126.34 34.48 101.80
N TYR A 323 -126.00 33.36 102.43
CA TYR A 323 -126.53 32.04 102.06
C TYR A 323 -127.80 31.68 102.85
N PHE A 324 -127.80 31.93 104.16
CA PHE A 324 -128.87 31.47 105.07
C PHE A 324 -129.82 32.59 105.52
N GLY A 325 -129.38 33.86 105.48
CA GLY A 325 -130.19 35.02 105.89
C GLY A 325 -131.49 35.27 105.10
N PRO A 326 -131.59 34.89 103.80
CA PRO A 326 -132.87 34.90 103.08
C PRO A 326 -133.91 33.94 103.68
N LEU A 327 -133.46 32.84 104.29
CA LEU A 327 -134.33 31.78 104.82
C LEU A 327 -134.61 31.94 106.32
N LEU A 328 -133.61 32.40 107.08
CA LEU A 328 -133.66 32.51 108.53
C LEU A 328 -133.59 33.96 109.01
N ARG A 329 -134.40 34.29 110.01
CA ARG A 329 -134.28 35.46 110.89
C ARG A 329 -133.61 35.03 112.19
N ARG A 330 -132.98 35.98 112.90
CA ARG A 330 -132.20 35.69 114.12
C ARG A 330 -131.15 34.58 113.90
N LEU A 331 -130.48 34.65 112.75
CA LEU A 331 -129.46 33.70 112.34
C LEU A 331 -128.32 33.66 113.36
N ARG A 332 -127.98 32.47 113.83
CA ARG A 332 -126.78 32.18 114.61
C ARG A 332 -126.04 31.04 113.95
N LEU A 333 -124.75 31.26 113.69
CA LEU A 333 -123.85 30.14 113.44
C LEU A 333 -123.54 29.50 114.78
N VAL A 334 -123.62 28.18 114.83
CA VAL A 334 -123.24 27.42 116.01
C VAL A 334 -122.09 26.53 115.60
N TRP A 335 -121.00 26.57 116.34
CA TRP A 335 -119.92 25.64 116.06
C TRP A 335 -120.39 24.23 116.43
N PRO A 336 -120.06 23.19 115.63
CA PRO A 336 -120.44 21.83 115.95
C PRO A 336 -120.09 21.39 117.38
N SER A 337 -118.94 21.82 117.89
CA SER A 337 -118.53 21.59 119.28
C SER A 337 -119.47 22.25 120.28
N GLU A 338 -119.86 23.51 120.05
CA GLU A 338 -120.79 24.23 120.92
C GLU A 338 -122.18 23.57 120.92
N ALA A 339 -122.65 23.09 119.76
CA ALA A 339 -123.93 22.40 119.67
C ALA A 339 -123.89 21.04 120.40
N VAL A 340 -122.80 20.30 120.29
CA VAL A 340 -122.63 19.04 121.02
C VAL A 340 -122.59 19.31 122.52
N ASP A 341 -121.79 20.25 123.00
CA ASP A 341 -121.70 20.59 124.43
C ASP A 341 -123.04 21.08 125.00
N GLN A 342 -123.78 21.91 124.26
CA GLN A 342 -125.04 22.48 124.71
C GLN A 342 -126.16 21.43 124.86
N TYR A 343 -126.12 20.37 124.04
CA TYR A 343 -127.17 19.34 123.99
C TYR A 343 -126.65 17.95 124.34
N ASP A 344 -125.47 17.82 124.92
CA ASP A 344 -124.77 16.55 125.18
C ASP A 344 -125.65 15.56 125.95
N ASP A 345 -126.30 16.03 127.03
CA ASP A 345 -127.23 15.25 127.86
C ASP A 345 -128.45 14.70 127.08
N ARG A 346 -128.73 15.25 125.90
CA ARG A 346 -129.89 14.92 125.04
C ARG A 346 -129.47 14.24 123.73
N LEU A 347 -128.19 14.19 123.40
CA LEU A 347 -127.70 13.60 122.15
C LEU A 347 -127.44 12.09 122.35
N PRO A 348 -127.85 11.22 121.41
CA PRO A 348 -127.47 9.81 121.47
C PRO A 348 -125.96 9.65 121.29
N ARG A 349 -125.35 8.62 121.90
CA ARG A 349 -123.88 8.44 121.94
C ARG A 349 -123.17 8.47 120.58
N TRP A 350 -123.84 8.07 119.50
CA TRP A 350 -123.27 8.11 118.14
C TRP A 350 -123.35 9.50 117.49
N ALA A 351 -124.27 10.36 117.95
CA ALA A 351 -124.56 11.65 117.34
C ALA A 351 -123.48 12.70 117.60
N ALA A 352 -122.82 12.66 118.77
CA ALA A 352 -121.82 13.66 119.14
C ALA A 352 -120.63 13.68 118.17
N GLU A 353 -120.02 12.53 117.88
CA GLU A 353 -118.87 12.45 116.97
C GLU A 353 -119.27 12.77 115.52
N GLU A 354 -120.47 12.37 115.10
CA GLU A 354 -120.96 12.65 113.76
C GLU A 354 -121.28 14.14 113.58
N LEU A 355 -121.82 14.80 114.61
CA LEU A 355 -122.07 16.24 114.60
C LEU A 355 -120.79 17.05 114.62
N LEU A 356 -119.78 16.69 115.41
CA LEU A 356 -118.49 17.39 115.43
C LEU A 356 -117.82 17.49 114.06
N ARG A 357 -118.12 16.53 113.18
CA ARG A 357 -117.60 16.50 111.81
C ARG A 357 -118.44 17.33 110.83
N ALA A 358 -119.60 17.85 111.24
CA ALA A 358 -120.43 18.71 110.41
C ALA A 358 -119.66 19.97 110.00
N ASP A 359 -119.74 20.33 108.73
CA ASP A 359 -118.95 21.47 108.24
C ASP A 359 -119.50 22.79 108.79
N LEU A 360 -120.82 22.87 108.97
CA LEU A 360 -121.47 24.06 109.50
C LEU A 360 -122.83 23.74 110.12
N LEU A 361 -123.07 24.25 111.33
CA LEU A 361 -124.40 24.29 111.94
C LEU A 361 -124.92 25.72 111.98
N VAL A 362 -126.17 25.89 111.59
CA VAL A 362 -126.83 27.20 111.53
C VAL A 362 -128.17 27.10 112.21
N THR A 363 -128.49 27.99 113.14
CA THR A 363 -129.81 28.05 113.77
C THR A 363 -130.48 29.39 113.55
N GLY A 364 -131.80 29.40 113.51
CA GLY A 364 -132.59 30.62 113.36
C GLY A 364 -134.07 30.32 113.20
N VAL A 365 -134.87 31.36 113.10
CA VAL A 365 -136.32 31.24 112.92
C VAL A 365 -136.66 31.39 111.44
N PRO A 366 -137.44 30.50 110.81
CA PRO A 366 -137.84 30.63 109.42
C PRO A 366 -138.49 31.98 109.15
N ARG A 367 -138.00 32.69 108.13
CA ARG A 367 -138.35 34.09 107.87
C ARG A 367 -139.82 34.30 107.51
N TYR A 368 -140.38 33.34 106.76
CA TYR A 368 -141.73 33.42 106.19
C TYR A 368 -142.75 32.53 106.90
N GLN A 369 -142.29 31.72 107.86
CA GLN A 369 -143.13 30.89 108.74
C GLN A 369 -142.58 30.98 110.19
N PRO A 370 -142.66 32.15 110.84
CA PRO A 370 -142.11 32.34 112.18
C PRO A 370 -142.79 31.48 113.26
N GLU A 371 -144.04 31.06 113.02
CA GLU A 371 -144.80 30.13 113.85
C GLU A 371 -144.12 28.75 114.00
N THR A 372 -143.26 28.37 113.05
CA THR A 372 -142.48 27.12 113.09
C THR A 372 -141.36 27.14 114.14
N GLY A 373 -141.16 28.25 114.85
CA GLY A 373 -140.15 28.35 115.90
C GLY A 373 -138.71 28.27 115.38
N GLU A 374 -137.75 28.03 116.26
CA GLU A 374 -136.33 27.93 115.88
C GLU A 374 -136.03 26.61 115.18
N VAL A 375 -135.34 26.68 114.04
CA VAL A 375 -134.86 25.55 113.25
C VAL A 375 -133.35 25.57 113.10
N TRP A 376 -132.77 24.38 113.02
CA TRP A 376 -131.36 24.14 112.81
C TRP A 376 -131.13 23.65 111.38
N LEU A 377 -130.05 24.07 110.75
CA LEU A 377 -129.56 23.54 109.49
C LEU A 377 -128.21 22.91 109.76
N VAL A 378 -128.06 21.66 109.33
CA VAL A 378 -126.77 20.96 109.30
C VAL A 378 -126.28 20.96 107.88
N VAL A 379 -125.22 21.71 107.60
CA VAL A 379 -124.74 21.99 106.24
C VAL A 379 -123.42 21.27 106.00
N GLU A 380 -123.39 20.38 105.00
CA GLU A 380 -122.14 19.81 104.44
C GLU A 380 -121.67 20.64 103.26
N ILE A 381 -120.37 20.96 103.16
CA ILE A 381 -119.79 21.80 102.12
C ILE A 381 -118.77 21.00 101.30
N SER A 382 -118.97 20.94 99.99
CA SER A 382 -118.04 20.27 99.07
C SER A 382 -117.92 20.99 97.73
N ALA A 383 -116.72 21.01 97.14
CA ALA A 383 -116.51 21.58 95.80
C ALA A 383 -117.29 20.84 94.72
N ARG A 384 -117.55 19.55 94.96
CA ARG A 384 -118.44 18.73 94.17
C ARG A 384 -119.28 17.88 95.11
N VAL A 385 -120.50 18.34 95.36
CA VAL A 385 -121.48 17.63 96.18
C VAL A 385 -121.81 16.29 95.53
N ASP A 386 -121.55 15.21 96.25
CA ASP A 386 -121.90 13.84 95.89
C ASP A 386 -123.02 13.26 96.78
N ARG A 387 -123.44 12.03 96.49
CA ARG A 387 -124.48 11.34 97.26
C ARG A 387 -124.08 11.15 98.72
N GLY A 388 -122.79 10.93 98.99
CA GLY A 388 -122.27 10.76 100.33
C GLY A 388 -122.36 12.05 101.14
N ASP A 389 -122.09 13.20 100.53
CA ASP A 389 -122.28 14.51 101.17
C ASP A 389 -123.75 14.72 101.62
N VAL A 390 -124.71 14.31 100.79
CA VAL A 390 -126.15 14.41 101.11
C VAL A 390 -126.52 13.49 102.26
N GLU A 391 -126.08 12.23 102.22
CA GLU A 391 -126.36 11.26 103.27
C GLU A 391 -125.72 11.64 104.61
N ARG A 392 -124.53 12.28 104.59
CA ARG A 392 -123.89 12.85 105.80
C ARG A 392 -124.73 13.97 106.39
N ALA A 393 -125.16 14.93 105.58
CA ALA A 393 -126.02 16.03 106.04
C ALA A 393 -127.30 15.50 106.72
N VAL A 394 -127.92 14.47 106.14
CA VAL A 394 -129.13 13.82 106.69
C VAL A 394 -128.86 13.16 108.03
N ARG A 395 -127.83 12.30 108.13
CA ARG A 395 -127.47 11.65 109.39
C ARG A 395 -127.14 12.65 110.50
N ARG A 396 -126.47 13.75 110.16
CA ARG A 396 -126.11 14.80 111.12
C ARG A 396 -127.32 15.63 111.54
N ALA A 397 -128.27 15.88 110.64
CA ALA A 397 -129.55 16.49 111.02
C ALA A 397 -130.41 15.55 111.89
N GLU A 398 -130.40 14.24 111.63
CA GLU A 398 -131.05 13.25 112.49
C GLU A 398 -130.50 13.26 113.91
N ALA A 399 -129.19 13.43 114.06
CA ALA A 399 -128.54 13.58 115.35
C ALA A 399 -129.11 14.75 116.17
N LEU A 400 -129.26 15.94 115.58
CA LEU A 400 -129.91 17.08 116.28
C LEU A 400 -131.40 16.85 116.51
N ARG A 401 -132.11 16.18 115.59
CA ARG A 401 -133.52 15.83 115.79
C ARG A 401 -133.73 14.85 116.94
N ALA A 402 -132.83 13.89 117.14
CA ALA A 402 -132.87 12.97 118.27
C ALA A 402 -132.75 13.71 119.62
N ALA A 403 -132.06 14.86 119.66
CA ALA A 403 -132.03 15.75 120.82
C ALA A 403 -133.30 16.60 120.97
N GLY A 404 -134.31 16.43 120.11
CA GLY A 404 -135.58 17.16 120.13
C GLY A 404 -135.52 18.54 119.48
N LEU A 405 -134.49 18.82 118.67
CA LEU A 405 -134.37 20.07 117.90
C LEU A 405 -134.97 19.90 116.50
N ARG A 406 -135.57 20.97 115.97
CA ARG A 406 -136.08 20.98 114.59
C ARG A 406 -134.93 21.19 113.63
N ALA A 407 -134.24 20.12 113.24
CA ALA A 407 -133.07 20.20 112.36
C ALA A 407 -133.36 19.74 110.92
N LEU A 408 -132.89 20.52 109.96
CA LEU A 408 -132.97 20.30 108.53
C LEU A 408 -131.58 19.94 108.00
N PRO A 409 -131.46 18.89 107.17
CA PRO A 409 -130.21 18.61 106.49
C PRO A 409 -130.03 19.55 105.31
N ALA A 410 -128.79 19.96 105.09
CA ALA A 410 -128.41 20.83 104.01
C ALA A 410 -127.06 20.42 103.41
N VAL A 411 -126.91 20.62 102.11
CA VAL A 411 -125.64 20.47 101.39
C VAL A 411 -125.33 21.72 100.60
N ALA A 412 -124.05 22.02 100.48
CA ALA A 412 -123.53 23.25 99.91
C ALA A 412 -122.37 22.97 98.95
N GLY A 413 -122.41 23.54 97.76
CA GLY A 413 -121.28 23.38 96.82
C GLY A 413 -121.45 24.05 95.47
N GLU A 414 -120.37 24.07 94.69
CA GLU A 414 -120.34 24.73 93.37
C GLU A 414 -120.86 23.80 92.26
N ARG A 415 -120.61 22.50 92.39
CA ARG A 415 -121.05 21.45 91.46
C ARG A 415 -121.75 20.35 92.23
N THR A 416 -122.72 19.73 91.59
CA THR A 416 -123.49 18.61 92.14
C THR A 416 -123.43 17.46 91.15
N THR A 417 -123.12 16.26 91.62
CA THR A 417 -123.24 15.05 90.80
C THR A 417 -124.72 14.72 90.55
N GLN A 418 -125.00 13.90 89.53
CA GLN A 418 -126.36 13.43 89.27
C GLN A 418 -126.91 12.61 90.44
N GLY A 419 -126.07 11.78 91.08
CA GLY A 419 -126.44 11.03 92.27
C GLY A 419 -126.77 11.90 93.49
N ALA A 420 -126.08 13.03 93.67
CA ALA A 420 -126.42 14.00 94.71
C ALA A 420 -127.80 14.63 94.49
N LYS A 421 -128.13 15.02 93.24
CA LYS A 421 -129.42 15.63 92.92
C LYS A 421 -130.60 14.70 93.25
N SER A 422 -130.49 13.42 92.90
CA SER A 422 -131.50 12.42 93.23
C SER A 422 -131.63 12.26 94.76
N ALA A 423 -130.51 12.15 95.48
CA ALA A 423 -130.52 12.00 96.93
C ALA A 423 -131.10 13.21 97.67
N VAL A 424 -130.83 14.43 97.20
CA VAL A 424 -131.39 15.68 97.76
C VAL A 424 -132.93 15.68 97.70
N GLN A 425 -133.50 15.22 96.58
CA GLN A 425 -134.95 15.14 96.40
C GLN A 425 -135.56 13.99 97.22
N GLU A 426 -134.98 12.79 97.15
CA GLU A 426 -135.44 11.60 97.88
C GLU A 426 -135.47 11.81 99.41
N GLN A 427 -134.42 12.42 99.96
CA GLN A 427 -134.26 12.62 101.40
C GLN A 427 -134.69 14.01 101.87
N THR A 428 -135.22 14.84 100.95
CA THR A 428 -135.69 16.21 101.20
C THR A 428 -134.65 17.03 101.97
N VAL A 429 -133.51 17.25 101.33
CA VAL A 429 -132.36 18.01 101.83
C VAL A 429 -132.33 19.38 101.20
N VAL A 430 -131.93 20.40 101.94
CA VAL A 430 -131.78 21.74 101.38
C VAL A 430 -130.47 21.82 100.59
N LEU A 431 -130.54 22.19 99.31
CA LEU A 431 -129.33 22.35 98.48
C LEU A 431 -128.99 23.83 98.30
N PHE A 432 -127.82 24.22 98.80
CA PHE A 432 -127.20 25.54 98.60
C PHE A 432 -126.18 25.45 97.46
N LYS A 433 -126.61 25.79 96.25
CA LYS A 433 -125.74 25.75 95.07
C LYS A 433 -125.56 27.13 94.47
N ASN A 434 -124.33 27.60 94.36
CA ASN A 434 -124.01 28.89 93.71
C ASN A 434 -124.87 30.09 94.19
N GLY A 435 -125.25 30.11 95.47
CA GLY A 435 -126.08 31.18 96.04
C GLY A 435 -127.59 31.03 95.82
N THR A 436 -128.05 30.00 95.12
CA THR A 436 -129.47 29.60 95.08
C THR A 436 -129.74 28.51 96.09
N VAL A 437 -130.99 28.46 96.57
CA VAL A 437 -131.47 27.48 97.54
C VAL A 437 -132.60 26.69 96.92
N GLU A 438 -132.50 25.36 96.97
CA GLU A 438 -133.50 24.43 96.48
C GLU A 438 -133.99 23.53 97.63
N GLY A 439 -135.27 23.13 97.60
CA GLY A 439 -135.85 22.20 98.58
C GLY A 439 -136.16 22.77 99.96
N TRP A 440 -136.03 24.09 100.18
CA TRP A 440 -136.24 24.72 101.49
C TRP A 440 -137.65 24.52 102.05
N GLU A 441 -138.70 24.82 101.29
CA GLU A 441 -140.09 24.72 101.77
C GLU A 441 -140.47 23.27 102.07
N GLU A 442 -140.08 22.35 101.19
CA GLU A 442 -140.29 20.90 101.35
C GLU A 442 -139.57 20.37 102.59
N ALA A 443 -138.30 20.75 102.78
CA ALA A 443 -137.51 20.35 103.94
C ALA A 443 -138.05 20.95 105.24
N LEU A 444 -138.50 22.20 105.21
CA LEU A 444 -139.09 22.85 106.39
C LEU A 444 -140.41 22.19 106.78
N GLN A 445 -141.29 21.91 105.81
CA GLN A 445 -142.56 21.23 106.09
C GLN A 445 -142.35 19.80 106.58
N ARG A 446 -141.36 19.08 106.04
CA ARG A 446 -141.06 17.69 106.42
C ARG A 446 -140.38 17.59 107.79
N TRP A 447 -139.44 18.49 108.10
CA TRP A 447 -138.52 18.31 109.23
C TRP A 447 -138.74 19.27 110.40
N ALA A 448 -139.57 20.32 110.25
CA ALA A 448 -139.84 21.30 111.30
C ALA A 448 -141.31 21.34 111.79
N SER A 449 -142.16 20.42 111.31
CA SER A 449 -143.53 20.24 111.77
C SER A 449 -143.66 19.53 113.11
#